data_AF-X1MJX7-F1
#
_entry.id   AF-X1MJX7-F1
#
_cell.length_a   1.000
_cell.length_b   1.000
_cell.length_c   1.000
_cell.angle_alpha   90.00
_cell.angle_beta   90.00
_cell.angle_gamma   90.00
#
_symmetry.space_group_name_H-M   'P 1'
#
loop_
_entity.id
_entity.type
_entity.pdbx_description
1 polymer ?
#
loop_
_entity_poly.entity_id
_entity_poly.type
_entity_poly.pdbx_seq_one_letter_code
_entity_poly.pdbx_strand_id
1 'polypeptide(L)' 'MRLGVVDSGIRDAQSRADEIEALIEKDTIKLEKRYKELFNSVRDGLFQIDLKGNFIIINPAFTEILGLDPKELLEGG' A
#
# COMPACT_ATOMS: atom_id res chain seq x y z
N MET A 1 -20.87 37.17 -26.55
CA MET A 1 -20.91 36.76 -25.13
C MET A 1 -21.00 35.23 -25.07
N ARG A 2 -19.86 34.52 -25.12
CA ARG A 2 -19.83 33.04 -25.08
C ARG A 2 -18.58 32.44 -24.40
N LEU A 3 -17.62 33.28 -23.99
CA LEU A 3 -16.34 32.84 -23.42
C LEU A 3 -16.46 32.45 -21.93
N GLY A 4 -17.30 33.13 -21.13
CA GLY A 4 -17.33 32.95 -19.67
C GLY A 4 -18.01 31.66 -19.17
N VAL A 5 -18.84 30.99 -19.98
CA VAL A 5 -19.53 29.75 -19.57
C VAL A 5 -18.62 28.52 -19.75
N VAL A 6 -17.64 28.60 -20.66
CA VAL A 6 -16.69 27.52 -20.92
C VAL A 6 -15.60 27.49 -19.82
N ASP A 7 -15.12 28.66 -19.39
CA ASP A 7 -14.14 28.75 -18.28
C ASP A 7 -14.69 28.23 -16.95
N SER A 8 -15.96 28.49 -16.63
CA SER A 8 -16.57 27.98 -15.40
C SER A 8 -16.73 26.45 -15.45
N GLY A 9 -17.15 25.90 -16.60
CA GLY A 9 -17.29 24.46 -16.77
C GLY A 9 -15.95 23.71 -16.71
N ILE A 10 -14.89 24.28 -17.28
CA ILE A 10 -13.53 23.70 -17.20
C ILE A 10 -13.03 23.74 -15.76
N ARG A 11 -13.19 24.87 -15.06
CA ARG A 11 -12.76 25.01 -13.66
C ARG A 11 -13.48 24.03 -12.73
N ASP A 12 -14.79 23.87 -12.88
CA ASP A 12 -15.57 22.93 -12.08
C ASP A 12 -15.17 21.47 -12.35
N ALA A 13 -14.88 21.13 -13.62
CA ALA A 13 -14.36 19.82 -13.97
C ALA A 13 -12.97 19.56 -13.38
N GLN A 14 -12.09 20.57 -13.38
CA GLN A 14 -10.76 20.51 -12.78
C GLN A 14 -10.83 20.24 -11.27
N SER A 15 -11.65 21.01 -10.54
CA SER A 15 -11.79 20.85 -9.09
C SER A 15 -12.32 19.48 -8.69
N ARG A 16 -13.24 18.89 -9.47
CA ARG A 16 -13.72 17.52 -9.22
C ARG A 16 -12.63 16.48 -9.48
N ALA A 17 -11.77 16.68 -10.47
CA ALA A 17 -10.65 15.78 -10.72
C ALA A 17 -9.68 15.78 -9.53
N ASP A 18 -9.31 16.96 -9.03
CA ASP A 18 -8.43 17.10 -7.86
C ASP A 18 -9.04 16.43 -6.60
N GLU A 19 -10.36 16.58 -6.38
CA GLU A 19 -11.07 15.93 -5.27
C GLU A 19 -11.07 14.40 -5.39
N ILE A 20 -11.25 13.86 -6.60
CA ILE A 20 -11.21 12.43 -6.86
C ILE A 20 -9.81 11.88 -6.63
N GLU A 21 -8.77 12.56 -7.13
CA GLU A 21 -7.38 12.16 -6.93
C GLU A 21 -7.02 12.16 -5.43
N ALA A 22 -7.40 13.20 -4.69
CA ALA A 22 -7.18 13.26 -3.25
C ALA A 22 -7.90 12.13 -2.49
N LEU A 23 -9.09 11.72 -2.95
CA LEU A 23 -9.83 10.61 -2.36
C LEU A 23 -9.16 9.26 -2.64
N ILE A 24 -8.70 9.04 -3.88
CA ILE A 24 -7.98 7.83 -4.30
C ILE A 24 -6.69 7.68 -3.48
N GLU A 25 -5.91 8.75 -3.35
CA GLU A 25 -4.67 8.74 -2.56
C GLU A 25 -4.94 8.41 -1.10
N LYS A 26 -5.95 9.07 -0.49
CA LYS A 26 -6.35 8.82 0.90
C LYS A 26 -6.79 7.38 1.12
N ASP A 27 -7.58 6.81 0.22
CA ASP A 27 -8.06 5.43 0.34
C ASP A 27 -6.91 4.43 0.12
N THR A 28 -5.96 4.73 -0.76
CA THR A 28 -4.75 3.93 -0.98
C THR A 28 -3.91 3.88 0.29
N ILE A 29 -3.59 5.03 0.88
CA ILE A 29 -2.84 5.11 2.16
C ILE A 29 -3.57 4.35 3.27
N LYS A 30 -4.89 4.50 3.36
CA LYS A 30 -5.71 3.81 4.37
C LYS A 30 -5.68 2.30 4.19
N LEU A 31 -5.76 1.82 2.94
CA LEU A 31 -5.72 0.40 2.64
C LEU A 31 -4.34 -0.19 2.93
N GLU A 32 -3.26 0.49 2.53
CA GLU A 32 -1.90 0.06 2.84
C GLU A 32 -1.64 -0.03 4.33
N LYS A 33 -2.09 0.97 5.10
CA LYS A 33 -1.95 0.97 6.56
C LYS A 33 -2.69 -0.21 7.18
N ARG A 34 -3.95 -0.42 6.78
CA ARG A 34 -4.77 -1.53 7.28
C ARG A 34 -4.17 -2.89 6.90
N TYR A 35 -3.63 -3.01 5.69
CA TYR A 35 -2.93 -4.21 5.25
C TYR A 35 -1.71 -4.49 6.14
N LYS A 36 -0.86 -3.49 6.37
CA LYS A 36 0.33 -3.62 7.25
C LYS A 36 -0.05 -3.98 8.68
N GLU A 37 -1.08 -3.33 9.23
CA GLU A 37 -1.59 -3.64 10.57
C GLU A 37 -2.07 -5.09 10.68
N LEU A 38 -2.88 -5.54 9.71
CA LEU A 38 -3.37 -6.92 9.68
C LEU A 38 -2.22 -7.91 9.56
N PHE A 39 -1.35 -7.72 8.57
CA PHE A 39 -0.19 -8.58 8.31
C PHE A 39 0.70 -8.73 9.55
N ASN A 40 0.99 -7.63 10.25
CA ASN A 40 1.81 -7.63 11.46
C ASN A 40 1.09 -8.20 12.69
N SER A 41 -0.24 -8.15 12.73
CA SER A 41 -1.04 -8.63 13.87
C SER A 41 -1.34 -10.13 13.83
N VAL A 42 -1.20 -10.77 12.67
CA VAL A 42 -1.43 -12.21 12.53
C VAL A 42 -0.37 -12.98 13.31
N ARG A 43 -0.83 -13.93 14.15
CA ARG A 43 0.04 -14.76 15.00
C ARG A 43 0.64 -15.96 14.27
N ASP A 44 0.09 -16.34 13.13
CA ASP A 44 0.69 -17.33 12.25
C ASP A 44 1.82 -16.67 11.45
N GLY A 45 2.89 -17.42 11.20
CA GLY A 45 3.98 -16.96 10.36
C GLY A 45 3.50 -16.76 8.92
N LEU A 46 3.52 -15.51 8.46
CA LEU A 46 3.19 -15.14 7.08
C LEU A 46 4.46 -14.73 6.36
N PHE A 47 4.64 -15.26 5.15
CA PHE A 47 5.75 -14.94 4.29
C PHE A 47 5.37 -15.06 2.83
N GLN A 48 6.14 -14.41 1.97
CA GLN A 48 6.08 -14.57 0.52
C GLN A 48 7.49 -14.82 0.00
N ILE A 49 7.60 -15.69 -0.99
CA ILE A 49 8.84 -15.97 -1.70
C ILE A 49 8.72 -15.64 -3.19
N ASP A 50 9.84 -15.34 -3.82
CA ASP A 50 9.95 -15.26 -5.28
C ASP A 50 10.00 -16.66 -5.92
N LEU A 51 10.11 -16.72 -7.25
CA LEU A 51 10.21 -17.99 -7.99
C LEU A 51 11.50 -18.76 -7.73
N LYS A 52 12.51 -18.13 -7.14
CA LYS A 52 13.79 -18.75 -6.75
C LYS A 52 13.79 -19.21 -5.29
N GLY A 53 12.73 -18.91 -4.54
CA GLY A 53 12.61 -19.25 -3.12
C GLY A 53 13.12 -18.17 -2.17
N ASN A 54 13.51 -16.99 -2.65
CA ASN A 54 13.98 -15.91 -1.80
C ASN A 54 12.81 -15.23 -1.11
N PHE A 55 12.91 -14.96 0.19
CA PHE A 55 11.88 -14.23 0.92
C PHE A 55 11.75 -12.79 0.39
N ILE A 56 10.52 -12.40 0.06
CA ILE A 56 10.15 -11.04 -0.37
C ILE A 56 9.60 -10.24 0.82
N ILE A 57 8.74 -10.88 1.61
CA ILE A 57 8.14 -10.31 2.82
C ILE A 57 7.99 -11.40 3.88
N ILE A 58 8.11 -11.00 5.14
CA ILE A 58 7.84 -11.84 6.31
C ILE A 58 7.15 -10.98 7.38
N ASN A 59 6.21 -11.55 8.14
CA ASN A 59 5.61 -10.87 9.27
C ASN A 59 6.43 -11.12 10.57
N PRO A 60 6.17 -10.35 11.65
CA PRO A 60 6.88 -10.53 12.91
C PRO A 60 6.72 -11.94 13.50
N ALA A 61 5.52 -12.51 13.45
CA ALA A 61 5.25 -13.85 13.98
C ALA A 61 6.12 -14.92 13.31
N PHE A 62 6.41 -14.82 12.01
CA PHE A 62 7.31 -15.74 11.31
C PHE A 62 8.70 -15.77 11.94
N THR A 63 9.24 -14.60 12.26
CA THR A 63 10.56 -14.47 12.89
C THR A 63 10.57 -14.92 14.35
N GLU A 64 9.49 -14.67 15.09
CA GLU A 64 9.33 -15.12 16.47
C GLU A 64 9.23 -16.65 16.57
N ILE A 65 8.49 -17.29 15.66
CA ILE A 65 8.30 -18.74 15.63
C ILE A 65 9.60 -19.46 15.29
N LEU A 66 10.35 -18.95 14.31
CA LEU A 66 11.58 -19.58 13.84
C LEU A 66 12.82 -19.17 14.64
N GLY A 67 12.76 -18.07 15.38
CA GLY A 67 13.89 -17.52 16.13
C GLY A 67 15.01 -16.96 15.25
N LEU A 68 14.67 -16.50 14.03
CA LEU A 68 15.61 -16.01 13.03
C LEU A 68 15.45 -14.50 12.82
N ASP A 69 16.56 -13.79 12.55
CA ASP A 69 16.52 -12.37 12.26
C ASP A 69 15.92 -12.13 10.87
N PRO A 70 14.94 -11.20 10.72
CA PRO A 70 14.39 -10.82 9.42
C PRO A 70 15.44 -10.52 8.34
N LYS A 71 16.55 -9.90 8.71
CA LYS A 71 17.61 -9.53 7.77
C LYS A 71 18.31 -10.75 7.20
N GLU A 72 18.57 -11.76 8.03
CA GLU A 72 19.20 -13.01 7.60
C GLU A 72 18.32 -13.75 6.58
N LEU A 73 17.00 -13.66 6.74
CA LEU A 73 16.01 -14.28 5.83
C LEU A 73 15.84 -13.49 4.53
N LEU A 74 15.89 -12.16 4.58
CA LEU A 74 15.66 -11.30 3.41
C LEU A 74 16.94 -11.01 2.60
N GLU A 75 18.12 -11.18 3.20
CA GLU A 75 19.42 -10.99 2.54
C GLU A 75 20.04 -12.32 2.06
N GLY A 76 19.46 -13.46 2.43
CA GLY A 76 19.92 -14.80 2.05
C GLY A 76 19.26 -15.31 0.77
N GLY A 77 19.97 -15.18 -0.36
CA GLY A 77 19.80 -16.01 -1.55
C GLY A 77 20.90 -17.05 -1.67
#